data_AF-A0AAE0G0M1-F1
#
_entry.id   AF-A0AAE0G0M1-F1
#
_cell.length_a   1.000
_cell.length_b   1.000
_cell.length_c   1.000
_cell.angle_alpha   90.00
_cell.angle_beta   90.00
_cell.angle_gamma   90.00
#
_symmetry.space_group_name_H-M   'P 1'
#
loop_
_entity.id
_entity.type
_entity.pdbx_description
1 polymer ?
#
loop_
_entity_poly.entity_id
_entity_poly.type
_entity_poly.pdbx_seq_one_letter_code
_entity_poly.pdbx_strand_id
1 'polypeptide(L)'
;MSAKDMRKRNRTMAMIRHEYGSFGLGSRLEIPNPELEMLLFTKYRLFTVYPSTGVLAIVYCLEKFPSAKITIAGFDFLRNQLGHYWEKTLKTGTVHDTRMETRWIRNLTDNSRLEIL
;
A
#
# COMPACT_ATOMS: atom_id res chain seq x y z
N MET A 1 0.28 7.63 18.06
CA MET A 1 1.14 6.44 18.23
C MET A 1 1.85 6.52 19.57
N SER A 2 1.90 5.46 20.38
CA SER A 2 2.48 5.52 21.72
C SER A 2 4.02 5.40 21.70
N ALA A 3 4.70 5.80 22.79
CA ALA A 3 6.15 5.63 22.93
C ALA A 3 6.58 4.14 22.90
N LYS A 4 5.70 3.22 23.30
CA LYS A 4 5.93 1.77 23.20
C LYS A 4 5.93 1.32 21.74
N ASP A 5 4.99 1.81 20.94
CA ASP A 5 4.87 1.48 19.52
C ASP A 5 6.06 2.02 18.73
N MET A 6 6.51 3.25 19.03
CA MET A 6 7.71 3.81 18.41
C MET A 6 8.97 2.98 18.68
N ARG A 7 9.16 2.53 19.92
CA ARG A 7 10.30 1.67 20.27
C ARG A 7 10.25 0.33 19.55
N LYS A 8 9.07 -0.29 19.47
CA LYS A 8 8.88 -1.55 18.72
C LYS A 8 9.21 -1.34 17.25
N ARG A 9 8.69 -0.27 16.63
CA ARG A 9 8.99 0.09 15.24
C ARG A 9 10.48 0.26 14.99
N ASN A 10 11.17 1.04 15.82
CA ASN A 10 12.60 1.30 15.63
C ASN A 10 13.44 0.01 15.69
N ARG A 11 13.09 -0.91 16.59
CA ARG A 11 13.73 -2.24 16.63
C ARG A 11 13.46 -3.04 15.36
N THR A 12 12.20 -3.08 14.91
CA THR A 12 11.84 -3.74 13.65
C THR A 12 12.60 -3.14 12.46
N MET A 13 12.71 -1.82 12.37
CA MET A 13 13.45 -1.14 11.30
C MET A 13 14.94 -1.48 11.34
N ALA A 14 15.55 -1.53 12.52
CA ALA A 14 16.95 -1.91 12.67
C ALA A 14 17.18 -3.36 12.22
N MET A 15 16.29 -4.28 12.61
CA MET A 15 16.34 -5.68 12.20
C MET A 15 16.21 -5.83 10.67
N ILE A 16 15.23 -5.18 10.05
CA ILE A 16 15.04 -5.23 8.58
C ILE A 16 16.28 -4.67 7.86
N ARG A 17 16.83 -3.55 8.32
CA ARG A 17 18.05 -2.97 7.73
C ARG A 17 19.25 -3.90 7.84
N HIS A 18 19.41 -4.56 8.98
CA HIS A 18 20.49 -5.51 9.18
C HIS A 18 20.36 -6.71 8.23
N GLU A 19 19.20 -7.35 8.21
CA GLU A 19 18.89 -8.48 7.33
C GLU A 19 19.13 -8.15 5.86
N TYR A 20 18.48 -7.13 5.31
CA TYR A 20 18.64 -6.76 3.90
C TYR A 20 20.04 -6.20 3.60
N GLY A 21 20.69 -5.58 4.57
CA GLY A 21 22.08 -5.14 4.48
C GLY A 21 23.04 -6.32 4.29
N SER A 22 22.82 -7.44 4.99
CA SER A 22 23.62 -8.66 4.86
C SER A 22 23.56 -9.28 3.45
N PHE A 23 22.46 -9.07 2.74
CA PHE A 23 22.29 -9.47 1.33
C PHE A 23 22.83 -8.44 0.33
N GLY A 24 23.49 -7.37 0.79
CA GLY A 24 24.00 -6.29 -0.08
C GLY A 24 22.89 -5.39 -0.65
N LEU A 25 21.67 -5.47 -0.12
CA LEU A 25 20.52 -4.70 -0.59
C LEU A 25 20.27 -3.42 0.22
N GLY A 26 21.13 -3.10 1.19
CA GLY A 26 20.94 -1.98 2.10
C GLY A 26 20.77 -0.61 1.41
N SER A 27 21.53 -0.36 0.34
CA SER A 27 21.41 0.90 -0.44
C SER A 27 20.17 0.97 -1.33
N ARG A 28 19.47 -0.16 -1.51
CA ARG A 28 18.23 -0.28 -2.29
C ARG A 28 16.99 -0.43 -1.41
N LEU A 29 17.17 -0.51 -0.10
CA LEU A 29 16.09 -0.66 0.85
C LEU A 29 15.53 0.72 1.22
N GLU A 30 14.23 0.88 0.99
CA GLU A 30 13.48 2.01 1.51
C GLU A 30 12.41 1.52 2.48
N ILE A 31 12.33 2.16 3.63
CA ILE A 31 11.27 1.90 4.61
C ILE A 31 10.36 3.12 4.63
N PRO A 32 9.09 3.00 4.20
CA PRO A 32 8.16 4.12 4.18
C PRO A 32 7.98 4.77 5.55
N ASN A 33 7.75 6.09 5.54
CA ASN A 33 7.40 6.86 6.74
C ASN A 33 6.06 6.34 7.32
N PRO A 34 5.94 6.13 8.63
CA PRO A 34 4.68 5.72 9.27
C PRO A 34 3.49 6.68 9.02
N GLU A 35 3.76 7.94 8.65
CA GLU A 35 2.71 8.90 8.24
C GLU A 35 1.97 8.49 6.96
N LEU A 36 2.52 7.56 6.17
CA LEU A 36 1.89 7.06 4.94
C LEU A 36 0.47 6.52 5.22
N GLU A 37 0.30 5.79 6.32
CA GLU A 37 -1.01 5.30 6.74
C GLU A 37 -1.93 6.45 7.14
N MET A 38 -1.39 7.49 7.81
CA MET A 38 -2.19 8.65 8.20
C MET A 38 -2.71 9.42 6.97
N LEU A 39 -1.91 9.50 5.90
CA LEU A 39 -2.31 10.17 4.66
C LEU A 39 -3.53 9.52 4.00
N LEU A 40 -3.71 8.20 4.14
CA LEU A 40 -4.92 7.52 3.66
C LEU A 40 -6.18 8.15 4.26
N PHE A 41 -6.16 8.40 5.56
CA PHE A 41 -7.31 8.97 6.28
C PHE A 41 -7.44 10.48 6.05
N THR A 42 -6.35 11.23 6.15
CA THR A 42 -6.39 12.70 6.20
C THR A 42 -6.47 13.35 4.82
N LYS A 43 -5.67 12.88 3.87
CA LYS A 43 -5.55 13.45 2.52
C LYS A 43 -6.43 12.72 1.52
N TYR A 44 -6.39 11.39 1.53
CA TYR A 44 -7.06 10.54 0.55
C TYR A 44 -8.46 10.09 0.96
N ARG A 45 -8.87 10.39 2.20
CA ARG A 45 -10.21 10.13 2.76
C ARG A 45 -10.66 8.67 2.62
N LEU A 46 -9.72 7.73 2.70
CA LEU A 46 -9.97 6.29 2.72
C LEU A 46 -9.93 5.79 4.18
N PHE A 47 -11.09 5.44 4.71
CA PHE A 47 -11.29 5.10 6.13
C PHE A 47 -11.36 3.58 6.37
N THR A 48 -10.35 2.83 5.94
CA THR A 48 -10.24 1.37 6.21
C THR A 48 -9.37 1.11 7.41
N VAL A 49 -9.77 0.16 8.27
CA VAL A 49 -8.95 -0.30 9.40
C VAL A 49 -7.76 -1.14 8.92
N TYR A 50 -7.92 -1.84 7.80
CA TYR A 50 -6.90 -2.73 7.22
C TYR A 50 -6.73 -2.44 5.73
N PRO A 51 -6.02 -1.36 5.36
CA PRO A 51 -5.71 -1.11 3.95
C PRO A 51 -4.84 -2.23 3.38
N SER A 52 -5.10 -2.63 2.15
CA SER A 52 -4.22 -3.53 1.42
C SER A 52 -2.86 -2.86 1.18
N THR A 53 -1.81 -3.69 1.09
CA THR A 53 -0.47 -3.19 0.75
C THR A 53 -0.45 -2.50 -0.62
N GLY A 54 -1.31 -2.93 -1.55
CA GLY A 54 -1.47 -2.27 -2.85
C GLY A 54 -1.94 -0.82 -2.72
N VAL A 55 -2.92 -0.55 -1.85
CA VAL A 55 -3.38 0.82 -1.56
C VAL A 55 -2.28 1.69 -0.96
N LEU A 56 -1.51 1.15 -0.01
CA LEU A 56 -0.38 1.85 0.59
C LEU A 56 0.69 2.18 -0.46
N ALA A 57 0.98 1.25 -1.37
CA ALA A 57 1.93 1.46 -2.47
C ALA A 57 1.45 2.56 -3.43
N ILE A 58 0.16 2.61 -3.75
CA ILE A 58 -0.42 3.68 -4.58
C ILE A 58 -0.21 5.04 -3.94
N VAL A 59 -0.56 5.20 -2.66
CA VAL A 59 -0.37 6.46 -1.94
C VAL A 59 1.10 6.85 -1.90
N TYR A 60 1.98 5.89 -1.62
CA TYR A 60 3.42 6.13 -1.61
C TYR A 60 3.90 6.68 -2.96
N CYS A 61 3.47 6.08 -4.08
CA CYS A 61 3.82 6.56 -5.41
C CYS A 61 3.26 7.96 -5.69
N LEU A 62 2.01 8.24 -5.29
CA LEU A 62 1.38 9.54 -5.50
C LEU A 62 2.07 10.68 -4.74
N GLU A 63 2.56 10.41 -3.53
CA GLU A 63 3.32 11.37 -2.71
C GLU A 63 4.77 11.52 -3.17
N LYS A 64 5.44 10.41 -3.48
CA LYS A 64 6.85 10.43 -3.88
C LYS A 64 7.06 11.01 -5.28
N PHE A 65 6.09 10.81 -6.18
CA PHE A 65 6.14 11.26 -7.57
C PHE A 65 4.96 12.19 -7.89
N PRO A 66 4.96 13.43 -7.35
CA PRO A 66 3.81 14.33 -7.42
C PRO A 66 3.44 14.75 -8.85
N SER A 67 4.41 14.79 -9.76
CA SER A 67 4.19 15.18 -11.17
C SER A 67 3.98 13.99 -12.11
N ALA A 68 4.10 12.76 -11.61
CA ALA A 68 3.93 11.56 -12.43
C ALA A 68 2.46 11.15 -12.53
N LYS A 69 2.08 10.63 -13.70
CA LYS A 69 0.88 9.81 -13.85
C LYS A 69 1.20 8.41 -13.35
N ILE A 70 0.45 7.93 -12.37
CA ILE A 70 0.66 6.61 -11.79
C ILE A 70 -0.24 5.61 -12.52
N THR A 71 0.37 4.54 -13.03
CA THR A 71 -0.37 3.46 -13.68
C THR A 71 -0.38 2.23 -12.78
N ILE A 72 -1.55 1.64 -12.57
CA ILE A 72 -1.72 0.42 -11.79
C ILE A 72 -2.24 -0.72 -12.68
N ALA A 73 -1.73 -1.92 -12.44
CA ALA A 73 -2.13 -3.13 -13.15
C ALA A 73 -2.35 -4.27 -12.13
N GLY A 74 -3.24 -5.20 -12.45
CA GLY A 74 -3.47 -6.40 -11.62
C GLY A 74 -4.14 -6.10 -10.27
N PHE A 75 -4.94 -5.03 -10.18
CA PHE A 75 -5.74 -4.78 -8.98
C PHE A 75 -7.05 -5.59 -9.04
N ASP A 76 -6.94 -6.88 -8.71
CA ASP A 76 -7.99 -7.90 -8.91
C ASP A 76 -9.33 -7.56 -8.23
N PHE A 77 -9.30 -6.73 -7.19
CA PHE A 77 -10.51 -6.24 -6.52
C PHE A 77 -11.43 -5.40 -7.42
N LEU A 78 -10.89 -4.74 -8.46
CA LEU A 78 -11.71 -4.01 -9.45
C LEU A 78 -12.69 -4.92 -10.18
N ARG A 79 -12.35 -6.21 -10.30
CA ARG A 79 -13.15 -7.26 -10.95
C ARG A 79 -13.95 -8.09 -9.93
N ASN A 80 -13.97 -7.66 -8.67
CA ASN A 80 -14.56 -8.40 -7.55
C ASN A 80 -13.98 -9.82 -7.41
N GLN A 81 -12.71 -10.01 -7.78
CA GLN A 81 -12.00 -11.28 -7.67
C GLN A 81 -11.13 -11.27 -6.41
N LEU A 82 -11.15 -12.37 -5.67
CA LEU A 82 -10.28 -12.62 -4.53
C LEU A 82 -9.27 -13.70 -4.91
N GLY A 83 -8.00 -13.45 -4.63
CA GLY A 83 -6.90 -14.33 -5.00
C GLY A 83 -5.82 -13.58 -5.76
N HIS A 84 -4.83 -14.32 -6.23
CA HIS A 84 -3.80 -13.82 -7.13
C HIS A 84 -3.86 -14.59 -8.46
N TYR A 85 -3.43 -13.95 -9.55
CA TYR A 85 -3.40 -14.55 -10.89
C TYR A 85 -2.65 -15.88 -11.01
N TRP A 86 -1.73 -16.18 -10.08
CA TRP A 86 -0.92 -17.39 -10.06
C TRP A 86 -1.46 -18.48 -9.12
N GLU A 87 -2.52 -18.19 -8.36
CA GLU A 87 -3.09 -19.14 -7.41
C GLU A 87 -3.97 -20.17 -8.13
N LYS A 88 -3.77 -21.45 -7.80
CA LYS A 88 -4.60 -22.56 -8.32
C LYS A 88 -5.90 -22.76 -7.53
N THR A 89 -5.94 -22.23 -6.31
CA THR A 89 -7.08 -22.38 -5.40
C THR A 89 -7.71 -21.02 -5.16
N LEU A 90 -9.03 -20.94 -5.33
CA LEU A 90 -9.79 -19.71 -5.11
C LEU A 90 -9.83 -19.34 -3.63
N LYS A 91 -9.68 -18.04 -3.35
CA LYS A 91 -9.87 -17.49 -2.01
C LYS A 91 -11.33 -17.13 -1.77
N THR A 92 -11.81 -17.43 -0.58
CA THR A 92 -13.19 -17.16 -0.17
C THR A 92 -13.34 -15.90 0.69
N GLY A 93 -12.22 -15.30 1.14
CA GLY A 93 -12.27 -14.13 2.01
C GLY A 93 -10.95 -13.35 2.05
N THR A 94 -11.04 -12.14 2.60
CA THR A 94 -9.92 -11.24 2.83
C THR A 94 -10.23 -10.35 4.04
N VAL A 95 -9.19 -9.85 4.69
CA VAL A 95 -9.30 -8.90 5.82
C VAL A 95 -9.51 -7.46 5.36
N HIS A 96 -9.31 -7.19 4.07
CA HIS A 96 -9.40 -5.85 3.48
C HIS A 96 -10.83 -5.53 3.02
N ASP A 97 -11.23 -4.27 3.12
CA ASP A 97 -12.48 -3.80 2.52
C ASP A 97 -12.29 -3.51 1.02
N THR A 98 -12.33 -4.57 0.22
CA THR A 98 -12.08 -4.51 -1.23
C THR A 98 -13.08 -3.63 -1.98
N ARG A 99 -14.30 -3.50 -1.46
CA ARG A 99 -15.34 -2.63 -2.06
C ARG A 99 -14.99 -1.17 -1.88
N MET A 100 -14.57 -0.79 -0.67
CA MET A 100 -14.17 0.59 -0.39
C MET A 100 -12.88 0.97 -1.12
N GLU A 101 -11.89 0.06 -1.16
CA GLU A 101 -10.65 0.29 -1.91
C GLU A 101 -10.92 0.45 -3.42
N THR A 102 -11.80 -0.38 -3.99
CA THR A 102 -12.23 -0.27 -5.39
C THR A 102 -12.89 1.07 -5.69
N ARG A 103 -13.82 1.52 -4.83
CA ARG A 103 -14.47 2.82 -4.98
C ARG A 103 -13.45 3.95 -4.91
N TRP A 104 -12.52 3.88 -3.97
CA TRP A 104 -11.48 4.88 -3.80
C TRP A 104 -10.56 4.98 -5.02
N ILE A 105 -10.12 3.84 -5.58
CA ILE A 105 -9.31 3.81 -6.81
C ILE A 105 -10.06 4.44 -7.99
N ARG A 106 -11.34 4.11 -8.17
CA ARG A 106 -12.17 4.71 -9.24
C ARG A 106 -12.29 6.23 -9.08
N ASN A 107 -12.47 6.72 -7.86
CA ASN A 107 -12.49 8.17 -7.62
C ASN A 107 -11.13 8.84 -7.92
N LEU A 108 -10.01 8.12 -7.76
CA LEU A 108 -8.69 8.64 -8.09
C LEU A 108 -8.42 8.66 -9.60
N THR A 109 -8.95 7.70 -10.36
CA THR A 109 -8.83 7.71 -11.83
C THR A 109 -9.55 8.90 -12.45
N ASP A 110 -10.71 9.26 -11.90
CA ASP A 110 -11.50 10.39 -12.41
C ASP A 110 -10.76 11.73 -12.22
N ASN A 111 -9.82 11.80 -11.27
CA ASN A 111 -8.97 12.96 -11.01
C ASN A 111 -7.65 12.97 -11.81
N SER A 112 -7.54 12.13 -12.86
CA SER A 112 -6.47 12.08 -13.89
C SER A 112 -5.04 11.73 -13.44
N ARG A 113 -4.76 11.60 -12.14
CA ARG A 113 -3.41 11.23 -11.64
C ARG A 113 -3.14 9.72 -11.60
N LEU A 114 -4.20 8.92 -11.67
CA LEU A 114 -4.12 7.46 -11.67
C LEU A 114 -4.75 6.91 -12.96
N GLU A 115 -4.13 5.89 -13.54
CA GLU A 115 -4.67 5.10 -14.65
C GLU A 115 -4.62 3.62 -14.32
N ILE A 116 -5.61 2.88 -14.80
CA ILE A 116 -5.73 1.44 -14.61
C ILE A 116 -5.50 0.77 -15.96
N LEU A 117 -4.62 -0.23 -16.00
CA LEU A 117 -4.43 -1.14 -17.13
C LEU A 117 -5.26 -2.41 -16.99
#